data_AF-A0A7C0Z666-F1
#
_entry.id   AF-A0A7C0Z666-F1
#
_cell.length_a   1.000
_cell.length_b   1.000
_cell.length_c   1.000
_cell.angle_alpha   90.00
_cell.angle_beta   90.00
_cell.angle_gamma   90.00
#
_symmetry.space_group_name_H-M   'P 1'
#
loop_
_entity.id
_entity.type
_entity.pdbx_description
1 polymer ?
#
loop_
_entity_poly.entity_id
_entity_poly.type
_entity_poly.pdbx_seq_one_letter_code
_entity_poly.pdbx_strand_id
1 'polypeptide(L)'
;MANLISAIPIKLSVYQDKPSETIHLVDTLLGLFALDEGGGIIDYVPYPREVEVIAESLEGHLGGEPTRWLEELLKRLRERGIGRVTTSNRGLAEASMKLGFKAEFRVSEAERRLRGRLAELGVELGVLDHPLELHHLSHRVSEYLTRRRVSRALAGRETHISHAVHLLANLDKALNALSSNLREWYGVHFPELNRLVADHETYARIIAELGGRENMEAERLR
;
A
#
# COMPACT_ATOMS: atom_id res chain seq x y z
N MET A 1 1.28 -24.23 23.33
CA MET A 1 -0.07 -24.48 23.86
C MET A 1 -1.06 -24.21 22.75
N ALA A 2 -1.51 -25.28 22.10
CA ALA A 2 -2.49 -25.25 21.03
C ALA A 2 -3.88 -25.11 21.65
N ASN A 3 -4.61 -24.04 21.33
CA ASN A 3 -6.01 -23.94 21.73
C ASN A 3 -6.88 -24.16 20.50
N LEU A 4 -7.64 -25.26 20.57
CA LEU A 4 -8.66 -25.64 19.62
C LEU A 4 -9.76 -24.58 19.61
N ILE A 5 -9.91 -23.84 18.51
CA ILE A 5 -11.21 -23.31 18.13
C ILE A 5 -11.83 -24.38 17.23
N SER A 6 -12.56 -25.29 17.87
CA SER A 6 -13.43 -26.25 17.21
C SER A 6 -14.33 -25.52 16.21
N ALA A 7 -14.34 -26.01 14.98
CA ALA A 7 -15.33 -25.66 13.98
C ALA A 7 -16.74 -25.71 14.60
N ILE A 8 -17.37 -24.54 14.76
CA ILE A 8 -18.76 -24.45 15.18
C ILE A 8 -19.60 -24.95 13.99
N PRO A 9 -20.37 -26.04 14.14
CA PRO A 9 -21.21 -26.54 13.07
C PRO A 9 -22.43 -25.61 12.95
N ILE A 10 -22.42 -24.77 11.92
CA ILE A 10 -23.53 -23.88 11.60
C ILE A 10 -24.74 -24.73 11.17
N LYS A 11 -25.86 -24.62 11.88
CA LYS A 11 -27.18 -24.99 11.33
C LYS A 11 -27.58 -23.93 10.30
N LEU A 12 -27.04 -24.04 9.09
CA LEU A 12 -27.54 -23.32 7.92
C LEU A 12 -28.92 -23.90 7.58
N SER A 13 -29.98 -23.19 7.95
CA SER A 13 -31.33 -23.50 7.50
C SER A 13 -31.41 -23.29 5.99
N VAL A 14 -31.35 -24.41 5.27
CA VAL A 14 -32.01 -24.73 4.00
C VAL A 14 -32.47 -23.52 3.18
N TYR A 15 -31.65 -23.11 2.22
CA TYR A 15 -32.11 -22.72 0.89
C TYR A 15 -31.24 -23.48 -0.11
N GLN A 16 -31.75 -24.62 -0.57
CA GLN A 16 -31.27 -25.25 -1.79
C GLN A 16 -31.87 -24.47 -2.95
N ASP A 17 -31.04 -23.67 -3.61
CA ASP A 17 -31.17 -23.46 -5.04
C ASP A 17 -29.76 -23.27 -5.61
N LYS A 18 -29.59 -23.62 -6.89
CA LYS A 18 -28.28 -23.68 -7.59
C LYS A 18 -27.36 -22.51 -7.21
N PRO A 19 -26.04 -22.71 -7.02
CA PRO A 19 -25.14 -21.61 -6.74
C PRO A 19 -25.29 -20.58 -7.87
N SER A 20 -25.61 -19.34 -7.50
CA SER A 20 -25.64 -18.22 -8.44
C SER A 20 -24.28 -18.18 -9.16
N GLU A 21 -24.29 -17.92 -10.46
CA GLU A 21 -23.07 -17.97 -11.28
C GLU A 21 -22.02 -16.93 -10.83
N THR A 22 -22.45 -15.96 -10.02
CA THR A 22 -21.63 -14.88 -9.48
C THR A 22 -21.85 -14.75 -7.97
N ILE A 23 -20.75 -14.80 -7.21
CA ILE A 23 -20.75 -14.56 -5.76
C ILE A 23 -20.21 -13.17 -5.46
N HIS A 24 -20.77 -12.49 -4.46
CA HIS A 24 -20.33 -11.17 -4.05
C HIS A 24 -19.53 -11.23 -2.75
N LEU A 25 -18.26 -10.80 -2.77
CA LEU A 25 -17.38 -10.76 -1.62
C LEU A 25 -17.47 -9.42 -0.91
N VAL A 26 -17.60 -9.47 0.41
CA VAL A 26 -17.70 -8.28 1.28
C VAL A 26 -16.68 -8.38 2.41
N ASP A 27 -15.80 -7.40 2.49
CA ASP A 27 -14.89 -7.17 3.60
C ASP A 27 -15.57 -6.32 4.70
N THR A 28 -15.48 -6.78 5.94
CA THR A 28 -16.09 -6.11 7.10
C THR A 28 -15.15 -6.17 8.30
N LEU A 29 -15.49 -5.45 9.37
CA LEU A 29 -14.77 -5.54 10.65
C LEU A 29 -14.85 -6.93 11.29
N LEU A 30 -15.85 -7.73 10.93
CA LEU A 30 -16.07 -9.06 11.51
C LEU A 30 -15.39 -10.17 10.71
N GLY A 31 -15.01 -9.91 9.46
CA GLY A 31 -14.49 -10.92 8.55
C GLY A 31 -14.88 -10.71 7.09
N LEU A 32 -14.57 -11.71 6.28
CA LEU A 32 -14.96 -11.78 4.87
C LEU A 32 -16.23 -12.60 4.69
N PHE A 33 -17.20 -12.05 3.99
CA PHE A 33 -18.45 -12.70 3.63
C PHE A 33 -18.50 -12.99 2.14
N ALA A 34 -19.08 -14.13 1.79
CA ALA A 34 -19.46 -14.48 0.42
C ALA A 34 -20.99 -14.53 0.32
N LEU A 35 -21.56 -13.70 -0.52
CA LEU A 35 -23.01 -13.54 -0.69
C LEU A 35 -23.47 -14.06 -2.06
N ASP A 36 -24.66 -14.64 -2.11
CA ASP A 36 -25.39 -14.85 -3.37
C ASP A 36 -26.02 -13.54 -3.89
N GLU A 37 -26.67 -13.59 -5.04
CA GLU A 37 -27.38 -12.44 -5.65
C GLU A 37 -28.57 -11.94 -4.81
N GLY A 38 -29.21 -12.82 -4.03
CA GLY A 38 -30.28 -12.47 -3.09
C GLY A 38 -29.77 -11.79 -1.81
N GLY A 39 -28.49 -11.93 -1.51
CA GLY A 39 -27.84 -11.51 -0.26
C GLY A 39 -27.86 -12.55 0.84
N GLY A 40 -28.12 -13.81 0.50
CA GLY A 40 -27.86 -14.95 1.38
C GLY A 40 -26.36 -15.16 1.58
N ILE A 41 -25.96 -15.53 2.80
CA ILE A 41 -24.55 -15.79 3.14
C ILE A 41 -24.22 -17.24 2.77
N ILE A 42 -23.33 -17.43 1.80
CA ILE A 42 -22.87 -18.74 1.33
C ILE A 42 -21.72 -19.25 2.21
N ASP A 43 -20.80 -18.37 2.57
CA ASP A 43 -19.63 -18.68 3.38
C ASP A 43 -19.15 -17.42 4.11
N TYR A 44 -18.40 -17.64 5.19
CA TYR A 44 -17.89 -16.60 6.07
C TYR A 44 -16.56 -17.05 6.70
N VAL A 45 -15.58 -16.14 6.68
CA VAL A 45 -14.30 -16.30 7.38
C VAL A 45 -14.19 -15.21 8.44
N PRO A 46 -14.32 -15.54 9.74
CA PRO A 46 -14.23 -14.58 10.82
C PRO A 46 -12.80 -14.09 11.03
N TYR A 47 -12.65 -12.84 11.45
CA TYR A 47 -11.38 -12.35 11.99
C TYR A 47 -11.27 -12.62 13.49
N PRO A 48 -10.06 -12.87 14.01
CA PRO A 48 -9.76 -12.72 15.42
C PRO A 48 -10.14 -11.32 15.90
N ARG A 49 -10.61 -11.22 17.15
CA ARG A 49 -11.05 -9.95 17.76
C ARG A 49 -9.90 -9.04 18.20
N GLU A 50 -8.81 -9.08 17.45
CA GLU A 50 -7.60 -8.29 17.64
C GLU A 50 -7.63 -7.11 16.67
N VAL A 51 -7.47 -5.90 17.20
CA VAL A 51 -7.60 -4.64 16.43
C VAL A 51 -6.58 -4.60 15.30
N GLU A 52 -5.36 -5.03 15.60
CA GLU A 52 -4.22 -5.08 14.71
C GLU A 52 -4.51 -5.99 13.51
N VAL A 53 -5.01 -7.20 13.78
CA VAL A 53 -5.30 -8.20 12.74
C VAL A 53 -6.41 -7.72 11.81
N ILE A 54 -7.47 -7.14 12.35
CA ILE A 54 -8.58 -6.59 11.55
C ILE A 54 -8.08 -5.43 10.69
N ALA A 55 -7.33 -4.50 11.29
CA ALA A 55 -6.80 -3.34 10.58
C ALA A 55 -5.86 -3.74 9.43
N GLU A 56 -4.93 -4.67 9.68
CA GLU A 56 -4.03 -5.19 8.66
C GLU A 56 -4.75 -5.93 7.55
N SER A 57 -5.80 -6.69 7.89
CA SER A 57 -6.62 -7.38 6.91
C SER A 57 -7.33 -6.40 5.98
N LEU A 58 -7.96 -5.36 6.54
CA LEU A 58 -8.65 -4.32 5.78
C LEU A 58 -7.68 -3.49 4.91
N GLU A 59 -6.50 -3.13 5.44
CA GLU A 59 -5.48 -2.44 4.63
C GLU A 59 -4.95 -3.32 3.51
N GLY A 60 -4.70 -4.60 3.77
CA GLY A 60 -4.29 -5.57 2.75
C GLY A 60 -5.34 -5.71 1.66
N HIS A 61 -6.63 -5.80 2.02
CA HIS A 61 -7.73 -5.84 1.05
C HIS A 61 -7.82 -4.58 0.22
N LEU A 62 -7.68 -3.39 0.82
CA LEU A 62 -7.63 -2.13 0.08
C LEU A 62 -6.39 -2.05 -0.84
N GLY A 63 -5.26 -2.62 -0.42
CA GLY A 63 -3.99 -2.63 -1.14
C GLY A 63 -3.85 -3.72 -2.21
N GLY A 64 -4.83 -4.61 -2.36
CA GLY A 64 -4.77 -5.71 -3.32
C GLY A 64 -3.84 -6.85 -2.91
N GLU A 65 -3.63 -7.02 -1.61
CA GLU A 65 -2.82 -8.09 -1.04
C GLU A 65 -3.67 -9.36 -0.82
N PRO A 66 -3.20 -10.54 -1.25
CA PRO A 66 -3.85 -11.81 -0.97
C PRO A 66 -3.65 -12.20 0.51
N THR A 67 -4.51 -11.66 1.38
CA THR A 67 -4.51 -11.99 2.81
C THR A 67 -4.87 -13.47 3.04
N ARG A 68 -4.38 -14.06 4.13
CA ARG A 68 -4.73 -15.43 4.55
C ARG A 68 -6.24 -15.72 4.58
N TRP A 69 -7.05 -14.72 5.00
CA TRP A 69 -8.51 -14.87 5.10
C TRP A 69 -9.18 -14.95 3.73
N LEU A 70 -8.67 -14.18 2.77
CA LEU A 70 -9.15 -14.22 1.41
C LEU A 70 -8.75 -15.55 0.75
N GLU A 71 -7.52 -16.00 0.95
CA GLU A 71 -7.06 -17.30 0.47
C GLU A 71 -7.92 -18.43 0.99
N GLU A 72 -8.23 -18.41 2.30
CA GLU A 72 -9.10 -19.39 2.93
C GLU A 72 -10.51 -19.36 2.34
N LEU A 73 -11.13 -18.18 2.25
CA LEU A 73 -12.48 -18.04 1.68
C LEU A 73 -12.52 -18.52 0.23
N LEU A 74 -11.60 -18.04 -0.61
CA LEU A 74 -11.54 -18.40 -2.02
C LEU A 74 -11.25 -19.89 -2.23
N LYS A 75 -10.45 -20.52 -1.37
CA LYS A 75 -10.24 -21.97 -1.40
C LYS A 75 -11.56 -22.72 -1.16
N ARG A 76 -12.31 -22.35 -0.11
CA ARG A 76 -13.62 -22.97 0.18
C ARG A 76 -14.63 -22.74 -0.96
N LEU A 77 -14.64 -21.55 -1.57
CA LEU A 77 -15.51 -21.27 -2.71
C LEU A 77 -15.13 -22.10 -3.95
N ARG A 78 -13.83 -22.30 -4.20
CA ARG A 78 -13.34 -23.15 -5.29
C ARG A 78 -13.75 -24.60 -5.12
N GLU A 79 -13.68 -25.13 -3.90
CA GLU A 79 -14.14 -26.48 -3.56
C GLU A 79 -15.65 -26.66 -3.80
N ARG A 80 -16.42 -25.56 -3.75
CA ARG A 80 -17.86 -25.53 -4.11
C ARG A 80 -18.12 -25.28 -5.60
N GLY A 81 -17.08 -25.24 -6.44
CA GLY A 81 -17.20 -25.05 -7.90
C GLY A 81 -17.39 -23.60 -8.34
N ILE A 82 -17.16 -22.62 -7.47
CA ILE A 82 -17.31 -21.19 -7.79
C ILE A 82 -15.98 -20.67 -8.34
N GLY A 83 -16.03 -20.05 -9.53
CA GLY A 83 -14.85 -19.48 -10.21
C GLY A 83 -14.94 -17.99 -10.52
N ARG A 84 -16.10 -17.36 -10.31
CA ARG A 84 -16.34 -15.94 -10.56
C ARG A 84 -16.85 -15.25 -9.30
N VAL A 85 -16.23 -14.14 -8.95
CA VAL A 85 -16.59 -13.30 -7.81
C VAL A 85 -16.72 -11.84 -8.21
N THR A 86 -17.49 -11.09 -7.44
CA THR A 86 -17.62 -9.63 -7.56
C THR A 86 -17.40 -9.00 -6.21
N THR A 87 -17.03 -7.73 -6.16
CA THR A 87 -16.89 -6.99 -4.89
C THR A 87 -16.91 -5.49 -5.14
N SER A 88 -17.33 -4.69 -4.16
CA SER A 88 -17.20 -3.23 -4.20
C SER A 88 -15.80 -2.72 -3.79
N ASN A 89 -14.88 -3.61 -3.39
CA ASN A 89 -13.51 -3.25 -3.05
C ASN A 89 -12.56 -3.62 -4.21
N ARG A 90 -11.97 -2.61 -4.87
CA ARG A 90 -11.07 -2.81 -6.01
C ARG A 90 -9.83 -3.63 -5.65
N GLY A 91 -9.23 -3.38 -4.48
CA GLY A 91 -8.07 -4.14 -4.04
C GLY A 91 -8.46 -5.59 -3.77
N LEU A 92 -9.62 -5.84 -3.14
CA LEU A 92 -10.11 -7.20 -2.91
C LEU A 92 -10.33 -7.96 -4.23
N ALA A 93 -10.83 -7.28 -5.28
CA ALA A 93 -10.94 -7.84 -6.61
C ALA A 93 -9.56 -8.18 -7.20
N GLU A 94 -8.59 -7.27 -7.09
CA GLU A 94 -7.22 -7.50 -7.55
C GLU A 94 -6.55 -8.69 -6.85
N ALA A 95 -6.65 -8.76 -5.53
CA ALA A 95 -6.14 -9.86 -4.71
C ALA A 95 -6.80 -11.19 -5.12
N SER A 96 -8.10 -11.18 -5.39
CA SER A 96 -8.83 -12.36 -5.87
C SER A 96 -8.34 -12.82 -7.25
N MET A 97 -8.04 -11.89 -8.16
CA MET A 97 -7.44 -12.21 -9.46
C MET A 97 -6.05 -12.83 -9.33
N LYS A 98 -5.21 -12.29 -8.43
CA LYS A 98 -3.87 -12.87 -8.12
C LYS A 98 -3.98 -14.32 -7.63
N LEU A 99 -5.08 -14.66 -6.96
CA LEU A 99 -5.37 -16.01 -6.45
C LEU A 99 -6.09 -16.92 -7.49
N GLY A 100 -6.23 -16.46 -8.74
CA GLY A 100 -6.75 -17.25 -9.86
C GLY A 100 -8.26 -17.26 -10.00
N PHE A 101 -8.98 -16.33 -9.36
CA PHE A 101 -10.42 -16.13 -9.57
C PHE A 101 -10.70 -15.10 -10.66
N LYS A 102 -11.81 -15.24 -11.39
CA LYS A 102 -12.35 -14.13 -12.20
C LYS A 102 -13.05 -13.16 -11.27
N ALA A 103 -12.44 -12.02 -10.97
CA ALA A 103 -12.98 -11.04 -10.04
C ALA A 103 -13.27 -9.70 -10.72
N GLU A 104 -14.44 -9.13 -10.43
CA GLU A 104 -14.89 -7.85 -10.99
C GLU A 104 -15.31 -6.87 -9.90
N PHE A 105 -15.02 -5.58 -10.10
CA PHE A 105 -15.60 -4.53 -9.30
C PHE A 105 -17.10 -4.37 -9.63
N ARG A 106 -17.96 -4.47 -8.63
CA ARG A 106 -19.41 -4.27 -8.78
C ARG A 106 -20.00 -3.78 -7.46
N VAL A 107 -20.87 -2.79 -7.50
CA VAL A 107 -21.65 -2.40 -6.32
C VAL A 107 -22.83 -3.35 -6.16
N SER A 108 -23.13 -3.76 -4.93
CA SER A 108 -24.21 -4.70 -4.64
C SER A 108 -25.16 -4.18 -3.57
N GLU A 109 -26.47 -4.22 -3.86
CA GLU A 109 -27.50 -3.94 -2.84
C GLU A 109 -27.52 -5.02 -1.74
N ALA A 110 -27.10 -6.25 -2.05
CA ALA A 110 -26.95 -7.30 -1.04
C ALA A 110 -25.85 -6.95 -0.03
N GLU A 111 -24.71 -6.40 -0.50
CA GLU A 111 -23.66 -5.89 0.38
C GLU A 111 -24.18 -4.76 1.28
N ARG A 112 -24.90 -3.80 0.70
CA ARG A 112 -25.48 -2.68 1.47
C ARG A 112 -26.43 -3.18 2.55
N ARG A 113 -27.27 -4.18 2.26
CA ARG A 113 -28.15 -4.82 3.25
C ARG A 113 -27.35 -5.53 4.35
N LEU A 114 -26.30 -6.28 3.99
CA LEU A 114 -25.41 -6.95 4.95
C LEU A 114 -24.77 -5.94 5.90
N ARG A 115 -24.18 -4.87 5.36
CA ARG A 115 -23.53 -3.81 6.16
C ARG A 115 -24.53 -3.11 7.09
N GLY A 116 -25.78 -2.92 6.65
CA GLY A 116 -26.84 -2.33 7.45
C GLY A 116 -27.30 -3.17 8.63
N ARG A 117 -27.03 -4.49 8.65
CA ARG A 117 -27.37 -5.40 9.76
C ARG A 117 -26.14 -6.09 10.36
N LEU A 118 -24.94 -5.53 10.17
CA LEU A 118 -23.70 -6.20 10.54
C LEU A 118 -23.60 -6.43 12.05
N ALA A 119 -24.19 -5.54 12.86
CA ALA A 119 -24.18 -5.65 14.31
C ALA A 119 -25.05 -6.82 14.79
N GLU A 120 -26.26 -6.93 14.26
CA GLU A 120 -27.18 -8.04 14.55
C GLU A 120 -26.60 -9.36 14.04
N LEU A 121 -26.08 -9.37 12.81
CA LEU A 121 -25.44 -10.54 12.23
C LEU A 121 -24.24 -11.01 13.06
N GLY A 122 -23.45 -10.08 13.59
CA GLY A 122 -22.32 -10.42 14.47
C GLY A 122 -22.75 -11.15 15.74
N VAL A 123 -23.92 -10.82 16.29
CA VAL A 123 -24.51 -11.53 17.43
C VAL A 123 -25.08 -12.88 17.00
N GLU A 124 -25.80 -12.95 15.88
CA GLU A 124 -26.35 -14.19 15.32
C GLU A 124 -25.25 -15.23 15.03
N LEU A 125 -24.08 -14.78 14.58
CA LEU A 125 -22.91 -15.62 14.30
C LEU A 125 -22.10 -15.97 15.56
N GLY A 126 -22.46 -15.44 16.73
CA GLY A 126 -21.73 -15.63 17.98
C GLY A 126 -20.34 -14.96 18.00
N VAL A 127 -20.12 -13.97 17.13
CA VAL A 127 -18.86 -13.21 17.04
C VAL A 127 -18.87 -12.03 18.01
N LEU A 128 -20.06 -11.47 18.26
CA LEU A 128 -20.32 -10.38 19.19
C LEU A 128 -21.27 -10.85 20.28
N ASP A 129 -21.04 -10.41 21.52
CA ASP A 129 -21.97 -10.66 22.62
C ASP A 129 -23.15 -9.67 22.60
N HIS A 130 -22.93 -8.46 22.07
CA HIS A 130 -23.93 -7.41 21.98
C HIS A 130 -23.73 -6.52 20.73
N PRO A 131 -24.79 -6.01 20.07
CA PRO A 131 -24.65 -5.18 18.85
C PRO A 131 -23.77 -3.94 19.02
N LEU A 132 -23.78 -3.32 20.21
CA LEU A 132 -22.94 -2.16 20.53
C LEU A 132 -21.43 -2.44 20.45
N GLU A 133 -21.00 -3.71 20.58
CA GLU A 133 -19.58 -4.05 20.48
C GLU A 133 -19.00 -3.74 19.10
N LEU A 134 -19.81 -3.81 18.04
CA LEU A 134 -19.37 -3.44 16.70
C LEU A 134 -18.92 -1.98 16.64
N HIS A 135 -19.64 -1.08 17.34
CA HIS A 135 -19.29 0.33 17.38
C HIS A 135 -17.95 0.56 18.10
N HIS A 136 -17.75 -0.06 19.26
CA HIS A 136 -16.49 0.01 19.99
C HIS A 136 -15.33 -0.58 19.19
N LEU A 137 -15.55 -1.70 18.49
CA LEU A 137 -14.55 -2.29 17.61
C LEU A 137 -14.19 -1.36 16.46
N SER A 138 -15.20 -0.81 15.78
CA SER A 138 -15.03 0.16 14.69
C SER A 138 -14.21 1.37 15.11
N HIS A 139 -14.50 1.93 16.30
CA HIS A 139 -13.75 3.05 16.85
C HIS A 139 -12.27 2.71 17.06
N ARG A 140 -11.98 1.59 17.74
CA ARG A 140 -10.60 1.17 18.02
C ARG A 140 -9.80 0.85 16.76
N VAL A 141 -10.41 0.17 15.79
CA VAL A 141 -9.79 -0.10 14.48
C VAL A 141 -9.53 1.20 13.74
N SER A 142 -10.46 2.14 13.74
CA SER A 142 -10.29 3.45 13.11
C SER A 142 -9.17 4.27 13.75
N GLU A 143 -9.09 4.27 15.09
CA GLU A 143 -8.00 4.92 15.83
C GLU A 143 -6.63 4.32 15.47
N TYR A 144 -6.54 2.99 15.48
CA TYR A 144 -5.32 2.26 15.14
C TYR A 144 -4.85 2.55 13.71
N LEU A 145 -5.76 2.47 12.73
CA LEU A 145 -5.48 2.77 11.33
C LEU A 145 -5.01 4.22 11.15
N THR A 146 -5.67 5.16 11.80
CA THR A 146 -5.30 6.58 11.73
C THR A 146 -3.90 6.80 12.27
N ARG A 147 -3.59 6.25 13.46
CA ARG A 147 -2.26 6.34 14.07
C ARG A 147 -1.19 5.74 13.15
N ARG A 148 -1.43 4.55 12.59
CA ARG A 148 -0.49 3.91 11.65
C ARG A 148 -0.25 4.74 10.40
N ARG A 149 -1.29 5.30 9.80
CA ARG A 149 -1.17 6.12 8.58
C ARG A 149 -0.36 7.39 8.83
N VAL A 150 -0.60 8.05 9.97
CA VAL A 150 0.21 9.22 10.38
C VAL A 150 1.67 8.82 10.57
N SER A 151 1.96 7.74 11.31
CA SER A 151 3.33 7.27 11.52
C SER A 151 4.03 6.90 10.20
N ARG A 152 3.34 6.23 9.26
CA ARG A 152 3.88 5.91 7.93
C ARG A 152 4.20 7.17 7.12
N ALA A 153 3.30 8.15 7.12
CA ALA A 153 3.52 9.41 6.42
C ALA A 153 4.74 10.17 6.97
N LEU A 154 4.93 10.18 8.29
CA LEU A 154 6.09 10.80 8.93
C LEU A 154 7.39 10.07 8.56
N ALA A 155 7.41 8.74 8.65
CA ALA A 155 8.58 7.94 8.27
C ALA A 155 8.99 8.15 6.80
N GLY A 156 8.02 8.23 5.88
CA GLY A 156 8.29 8.56 4.48
C GLY A 156 8.95 9.94 4.32
N ARG A 157 8.53 10.95 5.07
CA ARG A 157 9.13 12.29 5.03
C ARG A 157 10.58 12.30 5.53
N GLU A 158 10.86 11.60 6.63
CA GLU A 158 12.22 11.54 7.20
C GLU A 158 13.23 10.90 6.25
N THR A 159 12.83 9.85 5.52
CA THR A 159 13.72 9.20 4.54
C THR A 159 14.12 10.15 3.40
N HIS A 160 13.18 10.97 2.90
CA HIS A 160 13.48 11.96 1.86
C HIS A 160 14.45 13.04 2.32
N ILE A 161 14.33 13.50 3.56
CA ILE A 161 15.25 14.50 4.14
C ILE A 161 16.66 13.92 4.25
N SER A 162 16.79 12.70 4.78
CA SER A 162 18.08 12.03 4.88
C SER A 162 18.74 11.81 3.51
N HIS A 163 17.96 11.40 2.50
CA HIS A 163 18.46 11.25 1.14
C HIS A 163 18.92 12.59 0.53
N ALA A 164 18.20 13.69 0.76
CA ALA A 164 18.59 15.00 0.27
C ALA A 164 19.92 15.48 0.87
N VAL A 165 20.13 15.26 2.18
CA VAL A 165 21.40 15.60 2.86
C VAL A 165 22.56 14.77 2.31
N HIS A 166 22.36 13.46 2.13
CA HIS A 166 23.39 12.60 1.51
C HIS A 166 23.70 13.00 0.07
N LEU A 167 22.67 13.38 -0.71
CA LEU A 167 22.85 13.84 -2.08
C LEU A 167 23.67 15.12 -2.13
N LEU A 168 23.40 16.09 -1.26
CA LEU A 168 24.17 17.33 -1.18
C LEU A 168 25.66 17.03 -0.89
N ALA A 169 25.95 16.19 0.09
CA ALA A 169 27.32 15.80 0.42
C ALA A 169 28.02 15.06 -0.74
N ASN A 170 27.29 14.25 -1.51
CA ASN A 170 27.82 13.56 -2.68
C ASN A 170 28.06 14.53 -3.85
N LEU A 171 27.19 15.52 -4.04
CA LEU A 171 27.38 16.59 -5.03
C LEU A 171 28.64 17.39 -4.71
N ASP A 172 28.87 17.76 -3.45
CA ASP A 172 30.09 18.48 -3.05
C ASP A 172 31.36 17.69 -3.37
N LYS A 173 31.37 16.38 -3.10
CA LYS A 173 32.49 15.50 -3.45
C LYS A 173 32.69 15.41 -4.96
N ALA A 174 31.60 15.24 -5.71
CA ALA A 174 31.64 15.13 -7.16
C ALA A 174 32.14 16.44 -7.81
N LEU A 175 31.65 17.59 -7.35
CA LEU A 175 32.09 18.90 -7.81
C LEU A 175 33.59 19.08 -7.56
N ASN A 176 34.08 18.77 -6.37
CA ASN A 176 35.52 18.87 -6.08
C ASN A 176 36.39 17.98 -6.96
N ALA A 177 35.95 16.74 -7.24
CA ALA A 177 36.66 15.84 -8.15
C ALA A 177 36.64 16.37 -9.59
N LEU A 178 35.49 16.84 -10.07
CA LEU A 178 35.36 17.43 -11.41
C LEU A 178 36.20 18.69 -11.56
N SER A 179 36.22 19.57 -10.56
CA SER A 179 37.06 20.77 -10.57
C SER A 179 38.54 20.44 -10.57
N SER A 180 38.96 19.43 -9.81
CA SER A 180 40.35 18.95 -9.82
C SER A 180 40.74 18.41 -11.20
N ASN A 181 39.89 17.56 -11.79
CA ASN A 181 40.11 17.01 -13.13
C ASN A 181 40.13 18.11 -14.22
N LEU A 182 39.24 19.11 -14.10
CA LEU A 182 39.18 20.25 -15.02
C LEU A 182 40.47 21.08 -14.95
N ARG A 183 40.99 21.33 -13.74
CA ARG A 183 42.25 22.04 -13.51
C ARG A 183 43.46 21.28 -14.04
N GLU A 184 43.47 19.96 -13.89
CA GLU A 184 44.52 19.10 -14.44
C GLU A 184 44.50 19.12 -15.98
N TRP A 185 43.32 18.91 -16.59
CA TRP A 185 43.16 18.89 -18.03
C TRP A 185 43.49 20.24 -18.69
N TYR A 186 42.89 21.32 -18.21
CA TYR A 186 43.09 22.65 -18.80
C TYR A 186 44.45 23.27 -18.41
N GLY A 187 45.03 22.85 -17.28
CA GLY A 187 46.36 23.29 -16.85
C GLY A 187 47.48 22.90 -17.83
N VAL A 188 47.28 21.86 -18.66
CA VAL A 188 48.18 21.52 -19.77
C VAL A 188 48.25 22.64 -20.81
N HIS A 189 47.12 23.31 -21.06
CA HIS A 189 47.03 24.41 -22.01
C HIS A 189 47.46 25.74 -21.39
N PHE A 190 46.96 26.08 -20.19
CA PHE A 190 47.21 27.37 -19.56
C PHE A 190 47.52 27.23 -18.05
N PRO A 191 48.77 26.87 -17.69
CA PRO A 191 49.14 26.54 -16.31
C PRO A 191 49.12 27.75 -15.35
N GLU A 192 49.24 28.98 -15.86
CA GLU A 192 49.21 30.19 -15.04
C GLU A 192 47.83 30.45 -14.44
N LEU A 193 46.75 30.08 -15.15
CA LEU A 193 45.38 30.26 -14.66
C LEU A 193 45.14 29.49 -13.36
N ASN A 194 45.73 28.30 -13.22
CA ASN A 194 45.63 27.47 -12.01
C ASN A 194 46.18 28.18 -10.76
N ARG A 195 47.16 29.07 -10.92
CA ARG A 195 47.75 29.85 -9.81
C ARG A 195 46.98 31.13 -9.51
N LEU A 196 46.32 31.69 -10.53
CA LEU A 196 45.63 32.98 -10.44
C LEU A 196 44.23 32.86 -9.86
N VAL A 197 43.54 31.75 -10.12
CA VAL A 197 42.14 31.55 -9.69
C VAL A 197 42.06 30.38 -8.72
N ALA A 198 41.77 30.70 -7.45
CA ALA A 198 41.62 29.71 -6.38
C ALA A 198 40.23 29.05 -6.36
N ASP A 199 39.18 29.80 -6.69
CA ASP A 199 37.81 29.31 -6.68
C ASP A 199 37.52 28.36 -7.85
N HIS A 200 36.83 27.25 -7.57
CA HIS A 200 36.52 26.21 -8.55
C HIS A 200 35.45 26.65 -9.54
N GLU A 201 34.42 27.35 -9.08
CA GLU A 201 33.32 27.81 -9.92
C GLU A 201 33.81 28.88 -10.91
N THR A 202 34.55 29.86 -10.41
CA THR A 202 35.14 30.94 -11.22
C THR A 202 36.11 30.38 -12.25
N TYR A 203 36.94 29.39 -11.88
CA TYR A 203 37.85 28.72 -12.81
C TYR A 203 37.08 28.03 -13.95
N ALA A 204 36.01 27.30 -13.60
CA ALA A 204 35.17 26.63 -14.58
C ALA A 204 34.43 27.61 -15.50
N ARG A 205 33.90 28.71 -14.94
CA ARG A 205 33.20 29.76 -15.71
C ARG A 205 34.12 30.43 -16.74
N ILE A 206 35.35 30.77 -16.33
CA ILE A 206 36.36 31.36 -17.23
C ILE A 206 36.64 30.44 -18.42
N ILE A 207 36.81 29.13 -18.18
CA ILE A 207 37.06 28.15 -19.26
C ILE A 207 35.84 28.05 -20.17
N ALA A 208 34.64 27.98 -19.59
CA ALA A 208 33.40 27.84 -20.34
C ALA A 208 33.10 29.05 -21.25
N GLU A 209 33.40 30.26 -20.78
CA GLU A 209 33.08 31.50 -21.49
C GLU A 209 34.18 31.95 -22.46
N LEU A 210 35.45 31.80 -22.10
CA LEU A 210 36.57 32.34 -22.88
C LEU A 210 37.31 31.29 -23.71
N GLY A 211 37.26 30.02 -23.29
CA GLY A 211 37.90 28.93 -24.02
C GLY A 211 39.43 29.08 -24.06
N GLY A 212 40.01 29.41 -25.22
CA GLY A 212 41.46 29.55 -25.41
C GLY A 212 42.05 30.82 -24.81
N ARG A 213 43.34 30.78 -24.47
CA ARG A 213 44.08 31.89 -23.81
C ARG A 213 44.02 33.19 -24.64
N GLU A 214 44.00 33.07 -25.96
CA GLU A 214 43.94 34.18 -26.90
C GLU A 214 42.68 35.05 -26.77
N ASN A 215 41.60 34.52 -26.19
CA ASN A 215 40.35 35.23 -25.99
C ASN A 215 40.27 35.95 -24.63
N MET A 216 41.32 35.84 -23.80
CA MET A 216 41.38 36.39 -22.44
C MET A 216 41.87 37.86 -22.45
N GLU A 217 41.08 38.73 -23.05
CA GLU A 217 41.29 40.18 -23.05
C GLU A 217 40.71 40.81 -21.78
N ALA A 218 41.34 41.87 -21.25
CA ALA A 218 40.93 42.52 -19.99
C ALA A 218 39.47 43.01 -19.98
N GLU A 219 38.89 43.28 -21.15
CA GLU A 219 37.51 43.73 -21.32
C GLU A 219 36.49 42.58 -21.17
N ARG A 220 36.91 41.33 -21.39
CA ARG A 220 36.09 40.11 -21.28
C ARG A 220 36.23 39.40 -19.92
N LEU A 221 37.10 39.91 -19.04
CA LEU A 221 37.40 39.37 -17.71
C LEU A 221 36.80 40.22 -16.56
N ARG A 222 35.95 41.21 -16.88
CA ARG A 222 35.19 42.01 -15.90
C ARG A 222 33.90 41.32 -15.51
#